data_AF-A0A7X6I883-F1
#
_entry.id   AF-A0A7X6I883-F1
#
_cell.length_a   1.000
_cell.length_b   1.000
_cell.length_c   1.000
_cell.angle_alpha   90.00
_cell.angle_beta   90.00
_cell.angle_gamma   90.00
#
_symmetry.space_group_name_H-M   'P 1'
#
loop_
_entity.id
_entity.type
_entity.pdbx_description
1 polymer ?
#
loop_
_entity_poly.entity_id
_entity_poly.type
_entity_poly.pdbx_seq_one_letter_code
_entity_poly.pdbx_strand_id
1 'polypeptide(L)' 'MAAGELARLARVVVANAAGDVPSPCVSVCRMDAGSGLCVGCCRTIQEIAGWSQMDDAARRDVWRKIVQRAEEPQP' A
#
# COMPACT_ATOMS: atom_id res chain seq x y z
N MET A 1 12.07 -10.38 -1.10
CA MET A 1 10.94 -11.33 -0.98
C MET A 1 9.60 -10.62 -0.70
N ALA A 2 9.53 -9.59 0.15
CA ALA A 2 8.25 -8.89 0.46
C ALA A 2 7.67 -8.03 -0.70
N ALA A 3 8.51 -7.38 -1.51
CA ALA A 3 8.03 -6.48 -2.58
C ALA A 3 7.22 -7.21 -3.67
N GLY A 4 7.60 -8.43 -4.03
CA GLY A 4 6.90 -9.22 -5.06
C GLY A 4 5.51 -9.71 -4.61
N GLU A 5 5.34 -10.00 -3.32
CA GLU A 5 4.06 -10.42 -2.76
C GLU A 5 3.09 -9.24 -2.62
N LEU A 6 3.60 -8.08 -2.19
CA LEU A 6 2.83 -6.83 -2.11
C LEU A 6 2.33 -6.39 -3.49
N ALA A 7 3.18 -6.46 -4.52
CA ALA A 7 2.81 -6.15 -5.90
C ALA A 7 1.73 -7.11 -6.46
N ARG A 8 1.80 -8.40 -6.11
CA ARG A 8 0.79 -9.39 -6.51
C ARG A 8 -0.56 -9.13 -5.85
N LEU A 9 -0.59 -8.85 -4.54
CA LEU A 9 -1.80 -8.50 -3.81
C LEU A 9 -2.43 -7.22 -4.37
N ALA A 10 -1.61 -6.22 -4.67
CA ALA A 10 -2.07 -4.97 -5.23
C ALA A 10 -2.79 -5.14 -6.57
N ARG A 11 -2.25 -5.99 -7.47
CA ARG A 11 -2.91 -6.30 -8.75
C ARG A 11 -4.28 -6.94 -8.57
N VAL A 12 -4.43 -7.84 -7.60
CA VAL A 12 -5.72 -8.48 -7.28
C VAL A 12 -6.71 -7.46 -6.74
N VAL A 13 -6.28 -6.58 -5.83
CA VAL A 13 -7.16 -5.59 -5.20
C VAL A 13 -7.57 -4.49 -6.18
N VAL A 14 -6.69 -4.07 -7.08
CA VAL A 14 -7.03 -3.10 -8.14
C VAL A 14 -8.00 -3.73 -9.17
N ALA A 15 -7.86 -5.03 -9.46
CA ALA A 15 -8.73 -5.73 -10.40
C ALA A 15 -10.11 -6.10 -9.83
N ASN A 16 -10.24 -6.24 -8.50
CA ASN A 16 -11.51 -6.58 -7.86
C ASN A 16 -12.38 -5.34 -7.62
N ALA A 17 -13.49 -5.26 -8.36
CA ALA A 17 -14.51 -4.23 -8.19
C ALA A 17 -15.47 -4.52 -7.01
N ALA A 18 -15.48 -5.74 -6.48
CA ALA A 18 -16.40 -6.18 -5.43
C ALA A 18 -15.96 -5.69 -4.04
N GLY A 19 -16.43 -4.50 -3.67
CA GLY A 19 -16.84 -4.06 -2.32
C GLY A 19 -15.82 -3.99 -1.16
N ASP A 20 -14.74 -4.75 -1.16
CA ASP A 20 -13.79 -4.77 -0.06
C ASP A 20 -12.37 -4.54 -0.57
N VAL A 21 -11.81 -3.39 -0.21
CA VAL A 21 -10.42 -3.04 -0.47
C VAL A 21 -9.63 -3.31 0.81
N PRO A 22 -8.94 -4.45 0.94
CA PRO A 22 -8.25 -4.84 2.16
C PRO A 22 -7.05 -3.93 2.44
N SER A 23 -6.68 -3.84 3.71
CA SER A 23 -5.49 -3.09 4.13
C SER A 23 -4.21 -3.79 3.62
N PRO A 24 -3.24 -3.06 3.04
CA PRO A 24 -1.94 -3.60 2.62
C PRO A 24 -0.98 -3.83 3.80
N CYS A 25 -1.45 -3.73 5.04
CA CYS A 25 -0.61 -3.86 6.23
C CYS A 25 -0.14 -5.30 6.42
N VAL A 26 1.18 -5.49 6.54
CA VAL A 26 1.81 -6.78 6.86
C VAL A 26 2.25 -6.87 8.33
N SER A 27 1.64 -6.05 9.19
CA SER A 27 1.98 -5.93 10.62
C SER A 27 3.44 -5.56 10.92
N VAL A 28 4.11 -4.95 9.95
CA VAL A 28 5.42 -4.31 10.10
C VAL A 28 5.20 -2.81 10.13
N CYS A 29 5.36 -2.19 11.30
CA CYS A 29 5.29 -0.74 11.46
C CYS A 29 6.69 -0.17 11.61
N ARG A 30 7.39 0.00 10.49
CA ARG A 30 8.70 0.67 10.44
C ARG A 30 8.72 1.63 9.27
N MET A 31 8.98 2.90 9.55
CA MET A 31 9.10 3.94 8.55
C MET A 31 10.54 4.03 8.07
N ASP A 32 10.73 4.14 6.77
CA ASP A 32 11.99 4.57 6.19
C ASP A 32 12.09 6.10 6.27
N ALA A 33 13.19 6.60 6.84
CA ALA A 33 13.38 8.03 7.04
C ALA A 33 13.78 8.75 5.74
N GLY A 34 14.32 8.03 4.74
CA GLY A 34 14.71 8.58 3.45
C GLY A 34 13.50 8.79 2.53
N SER A 35 12.60 7.80 2.47
CA SER A 35 11.43 7.84 1.59
C SER A 35 10.13 8.29 2.27
N GLY A 36 10.07 8.26 3.59
CA GLY A 36 8.85 8.55 4.35
C GLY A 36 7.76 7.49 4.18
N LEU A 37 8.14 6.29 3.73
CA LEU A 37 7.21 5.16 3.52
C LEU A 37 7.44 4.06 4.56
N CYS A 38 6.37 3.33 4.87
CA CYS A 38 6.49 2.11 5.65
C CYS A 38 7.19 1.01 4.85
N VAL A 39 8.28 0.45 5.38
CA VAL A 39 9.07 -0.59 4.69
C VAL A 39 8.31 -1.90 4.47
N GLY A 40 7.19 -2.10 5.18
CA GLY A 40 6.35 -3.29 5.05
C GLY A 40 5.21 -3.14 4.04
N CYS A 41 4.52 -2.01 4.04
CA CYS A 41 3.31 -1.80 3.23
C CYS A 41 3.41 -0.65 2.21
N CYS A 42 4.56 0.02 2.13
CA CYS A 42 4.85 1.13 1.21
C CYS A 42 3.83 2.29 1.26
N ARG A 43 3.15 2.45 2.40
CA ARG A 43 2.24 3.56 2.69
C ARG A 43 2.93 4.67 3.47
N THR A 44 2.45 5.89 3.30
CA THR A 44 2.82 7.03 4.15
C THR A 44 2.09 6.96 5.50
N ILE A 45 2.56 7.72 6.49
CA ILE A 45 1.89 7.85 7.80
C ILE A 45 0.45 8.38 7.63
N GLN A 46 0.23 9.32 6.71
CA GLN A 46 -1.08 9.89 6.44
C GLN A 46 -2.05 8.84 5.88
N GLU A 47 -1.58 8.00 4.95
CA GLU A 47 -2.37 6.90 4.39
C GLU A 47 -2.69 5.83 5.45
N ILE A 48 -1.76 5.57 6.38
CA ILE A 48 -1.98 4.64 7.49
C ILE A 48 -3.03 5.19 8.46
N ALA A 49 -2.89 6.44 8.89
CA ALA A 49 -3.80 7.07 9.85
C ALA A 49 -5.22 7.30 9.27
N GLY A 50 -5.32 7.60 7.98
CA GLY A 50 -6.59 7.85 7.30
C GLY A 50 -7.34 6.60 6.83
N TRP A 51 -6.75 5.41 6.89
CA TRP A 51 -7.26 4.23 6.19
C TRP A 51 -8.72 3.88 6.50
N SER A 52 -9.11 3.90 7.78
CA SER A 52 -10.48 3.57 8.20
C SER A 52 -11.53 4.57 7.71
N GLN A 53 -11.11 5.79 7.37
CA GLN A 53 -11.96 6.88 6.91
C GLN A 53 -12.00 7.01 5.38
N MET A 54 -11.12 6.30 4.67
CA MET A 54 -11.08 6.29 3.21
C MET A 54 -12.22 5.45 2.64
N ASP A 55 -12.85 5.94 1.57
CA ASP A 55 -13.74 5.17 0.71
C ASP A 55 -12.95 4.18 -0.16
N ASP A 56 -13.65 3.27 -0.82
CA ASP A 56 -13.01 2.24 -1.64
C ASP A 56 -12.24 2.82 -2.83
N ALA A 57 -12.66 3.98 -3.36
CA ALA A 57 -11.96 4.63 -4.47
C ALA A 57 -10.59 5.13 -4.01
N ALA A 58 -10.52 5.81 -2.87
CA ALA A 58 -9.30 6.28 -2.23
C ALA A 58 -8.41 5.10 -1.81
N ARG A 59 -8.98 4.04 -1.23
CA ARG A 59 -8.20 2.83 -0.88
C ARG A 59 -7.58 2.16 -2.11
N ARG A 60 -8.29 2.10 -3.25
CA ARG A 60 -7.73 1.59 -4.52
C ARG A 60 -6.63 2.50 -5.07
N ASP A 61 -6.77 3.82 -4.90
CA ASP A 61 -5.72 4.78 -5.28
C ASP A 61 -4.43 4.56 -4.46
N VAL A 62 -4.56 4.31 -3.15
CA VAL A 62 -3.43 3.92 -2.30
C VAL A 62 -2.78 2.63 -2.80
N TRP A 63 -3.56 1.61 -3.15
CA TRP A 63 -3.02 0.37 -3.73
C TRP A 63 -2.27 0.60 -5.05
N ARG A 64 -2.76 1.47 -5.94
CA ARG A 64 -2.05 1.85 -7.17
C ARG A 64 -0.71 2.52 -6.88
N LYS A 65 -0.68 3.44 -5.91
CA LYS A 65 0.55 4.11 -5.46
C LYS A 65 1.55 3.12 -4.85
N ILE A 66 1.07 2.13 -4.10
CA ILE A 66 1.92 1.07 -3.53
C ILE A 66 2.62 0.28 -4.63
N VAL A 67 1.94 -0.08 -5.72
CA VAL A 67 2.57 -0.77 -6.87
C VAL A 67 3.71 0.06 -7.42
N GLN A 68 3.45 1.34 -7.71
CA GLN A 68 4.44 2.26 -8.27
C GLN A 68 5.67 2.37 -7.35
N ARG A 69 5.45 2.57 -6.04
CA ARG A 69 6.52 2.68 -5.03
C ARG A 69 7.29 1.38 -4.81
N ALA A 70 6.66 0.22 -5.01
CA ALA A 70 7.31 -1.08 -4.87
C ALA A 70 8.15 -1.45 -6.10
N GLU A 71 7.80 -0.92 -7.28
CA GLU A 71 8.53 -1.11 -8.54
C GLU A 71 9.71 -0.14 -8.68
N GLU A 72 9.63 1.05 -8.08
CA GLU A 72 10.71 2.04 -8.09
C GLU A 72 11.70 1.76 -6.94
N PRO A 73 12.94 1.28 -7.21
CA PRO A 73 13.92 1.04 -6.18
C PRO A 73 14.25 2.37 -5.50
N GLN A 74 13.91 2.48 -4.22
CA GLN A 74 14.19 3.69 -3.46
C GLN A 74 15.70 3.79 -3.23
N PRO A 75 16.32 4.96 -3.47
CA PRO A 75 17.78 5.15 -3.39
C PRO A 75 18.35 4.96 -1.98
#